data_AF-A0A4P6MP72-F1
#
_entry.id   AF-A0A4P6MP72-F1
#
_cell.length_a   1.000
_cell.length_b   1.000
_cell.length_c   1.000
_cell.angle_alpha   90.00
_cell.angle_beta   90.00
_cell.angle_gamma   90.00
#
_symmetry.space_group_name_H-M   'P 1'
#
loop_
_entity.id
_entity.type
_entity.pdbx_description
1 polymer ?
#
loop_
_entity_poly.entity_id
_entity_poly.type
_entity_poly.pdbx_seq_one_letter_code
_entity_poly.pdbx_strand_id
1 'polypeptide(L)'
;MVNNIQFKNLNIEQKKIDLFIKRANNKFLNVFWVILAILLVLSFILLFTFKSLIDTKILIICLILIVISLFIVSIILNYIRTCFLIKKANQFKPQIWTKIKPTNLALHWDLWWGLNVFNLKHPKQKLDKIERKKIIDFFKQIHWI
;
A
#
# COMPACT_ATOMS: atom_id res chain seq x y z
N MET A 1 -9.02 -27.95 -5.40
CA MET A 1 -9.39 -26.94 -6.43
C MET A 1 -9.37 -25.58 -5.77
N VAL A 2 -8.50 -24.67 -6.20
CA VAL A 2 -8.55 -23.28 -5.72
C VAL A 2 -9.76 -22.63 -6.37
N ASN A 3 -10.84 -22.45 -5.63
CA ASN A 3 -11.95 -21.65 -6.13
C ASN A 3 -11.39 -20.26 -6.38
N ASN A 4 -11.38 -19.88 -7.66
CA ASN A 4 -11.12 -18.53 -8.12
C ASN A 4 -12.25 -17.63 -7.56
N ILE A 5 -12.13 -17.23 -6.30
CA ILE A 5 -13.07 -16.30 -5.69
C ILE A 5 -12.84 -14.98 -6.41
N GLN A 6 -13.75 -14.61 -7.29
CA GLN A 6 -13.70 -13.29 -7.90
C GLN A 6 -14.21 -12.27 -6.88
N PHE A 7 -13.82 -11.00 -6.97
CA PHE A 7 -14.45 -9.95 -6.15
C PHE A 7 -15.98 -9.89 -6.34
N LYS A 8 -16.48 -10.33 -7.50
CA LYS A 8 -17.91 -10.53 -7.78
C LYS A 8 -18.58 -11.48 -6.78
N ASN A 9 -17.88 -12.53 -6.33
CA ASN A 9 -18.40 -13.51 -5.37
C ASN A 9 -18.43 -12.97 -3.94
N LEU A 10 -17.72 -11.88 -3.66
CA LEU A 10 -17.70 -11.23 -2.35
C LEU A 10 -18.88 -10.25 -2.17
N ASN A 11 -19.71 -10.05 -3.20
CA ASN A 11 -20.77 -9.03 -3.27
C ASN A 11 -20.25 -7.62 -2.97
N ILE A 12 -19.08 -7.27 -3.52
CA ILE A 12 -18.53 -5.91 -3.45
C ILE A 12 -18.92 -5.17 -4.72
N GLU A 13 -19.37 -3.93 -4.59
CA GLU A 13 -19.74 -3.08 -5.73
C GLU A 13 -18.59 -2.92 -6.73
N GLN A 14 -18.86 -3.20 -8.01
CA GLN A 14 -17.86 -3.09 -9.09
C GLN A 14 -17.24 -1.69 -9.17
N LYS A 15 -18.04 -0.64 -8.92
CA LYS A 15 -17.58 0.76 -8.89
C LYS A 15 -16.43 1.00 -7.89
N LYS A 16 -16.45 0.32 -6.74
CA LYS A 16 -15.38 0.41 -5.73
C LYS A 16 -14.10 -0.28 -6.24
N ILE A 17 -14.24 -1.43 -6.90
CA ILE A 17 -13.13 -2.18 -7.50
C ILE A 17 -12.48 -1.38 -8.64
N ASP A 18 -13.30 -0.76 -9.50
CA ASP A 18 -12.82 0.05 -10.63
C ASP A 18 -11.97 1.24 -10.17
N LEU A 19 -12.29 1.84 -9.02
CA LEU A 19 -11.48 2.91 -8.43
C LEU A 19 -10.07 2.44 -8.03
N PHE A 20 -9.95 1.23 -7.45
CA PHE A 20 -8.64 0.65 -7.16
C PHE A 20 -7.85 0.40 -8.44
N ILE A 21 -8.50 -0.16 -9.47
CA ILE A 21 -7.87 -0.48 -10.76
C ILE A 21 -7.38 0.80 -11.46
N LYS A 22 -8.20 1.86 -11.46
CA LYS A 22 -7.83 3.16 -12.05
C LYS A 22 -6.53 3.70 -11.46
N ARG A 23 -6.33 3.53 -10.15
CA ARG A 23 -5.11 4.00 -9.47
C ARG A 23 -3.91 3.11 -9.73
N ALA A 24 -4.09 1.79 -9.76
CA ALA A 24 -3.04 0.85 -10.13
C ALA A 24 -2.54 1.07 -11.58
N ASN A 25 -3.37 1.62 -12.46
CA ASN A 25 -2.98 1.95 -13.84
C ASN A 25 -2.11 3.20 -13.97
N ASN A 26 -2.04 4.06 -12.95
CA ASN A 26 -1.20 5.26 -13.01
C ASN A 26 0.26 4.95 -12.68
N LYS A 27 1.00 4.41 -13.67
CA LYS A 27 2.41 4.02 -13.54
C LYS A 27 3.31 5.17 -13.09
N PHE A 28 3.09 6.38 -13.60
CA PHE A 28 3.89 7.56 -13.29
C PHE A 28 3.80 7.94 -11.80
N LEU A 29 2.57 7.97 -11.26
CA LEU A 29 2.36 8.26 -9.84
C LEU A 29 3.08 7.25 -8.94
N ASN A 30 3.07 5.97 -9.31
CA ASN A 30 3.69 4.92 -8.51
C ASN A 30 5.22 5.03 -8.50
N VAL A 31 5.82 5.31 -9.66
CA VAL A 31 7.27 5.54 -9.77
C VAL A 31 7.69 6.78 -8.98
N PHE A 32 6.90 7.86 -9.04
CA PHE A 32 7.16 9.08 -8.28
C PHE A 32 7.26 8.81 -6.77
N TRP A 33 6.33 8.06 -6.17
CA TRP A 33 6.37 7.77 -4.72
C TRP A 33 7.55 6.88 -4.33
N VAL A 34 7.98 5.97 -5.20
CA VAL A 34 9.17 5.14 -4.97
C VAL A 34 10.43 5.99 -5.00
N ILE A 35 10.57 6.87 -6.00
CA ILE A 35 11.71 7.80 -6.09
C ILE A 35 11.75 8.71 -4.87
N LEU A 36 10.61 9.26 -4.44
CA LEU A 36 10.52 10.09 -3.25
C LEU A 36 10.96 9.36 -1.98
N ALA A 37 10.59 8.08 -1.82
CA ALA A 37 11.04 7.25 -0.71
C ALA A 37 12.58 7.11 -0.70
N ILE A 38 13.17 6.84 -1.87
CA ILE A 38 14.63 6.72 -2.02
C ILE A 38 15.32 8.05 -1.66
N LEU A 39 14.79 9.18 -2.15
CA LEU A 39 15.34 10.51 -1.85
C LEU A 39 15.31 10.83 -0.34
N LEU A 40 14.25 10.43 0.37
CA LEU A 40 14.16 10.62 1.82
C LEU A 40 15.16 9.74 2.61
N VAL A 41 15.46 8.54 2.12
CA VAL A 41 16.50 7.69 2.72
C VAL A 41 17.88 8.29 2.46
N LEU A 42 18.13 8.78 1.25
CA LEU A 42 19.39 9.46 0.90
C LEU A 42 19.58 10.75 1.72
N SER A 43 18.52 11.53 1.94
CA SER A 43 18.59 12.73 2.78
C SER A 43 18.89 12.38 4.23
N PHE A 44 18.32 11.29 4.77
CA PHE A 44 18.66 10.79 6.10
C PHE A 44 20.14 10.42 6.22
N ILE A 45 20.69 9.69 5.25
CA ILE A 45 22.10 9.30 5.21
C ILE A 45 22.99 10.55 5.17
N LEU A 46 22.70 11.50 4.29
CA LEU A 46 23.43 12.77 4.18
C LEU A 46 23.43 13.54 5.49
N LEU A 47 22.28 13.63 6.17
CA LEU A 47 22.13 14.32 7.45
C LEU A 47 23.05 13.71 8.53
N PHE A 48 23.17 12.39 8.54
CA PHE A 48 24.04 11.67 9.48
C PHE A 48 25.52 11.83 9.16
N THR A 49 25.88 11.82 7.87
CA THR A 49 27.27 12.00 7.41
C THR A 49 27.81 13.38 7.76
N PHE A 50 27.00 14.44 7.59
CA PHE A 50 27.39 15.82 7.84
C PHE A 50 26.95 16.36 9.21
N LYS A 51 26.59 15.48 10.16
CA LYS A 51 26.07 15.90 11.48
C LYS A 51 26.99 16.85 12.25
N SER A 52 28.30 16.78 12.04
CA SER A 52 29.29 17.65 12.70
C SER A 52 29.25 19.09 12.21
N LEU A 53 28.61 19.36 11.06
CA LEU A 53 28.51 20.68 10.44
C LEU A 53 27.16 21.37 10.75
N ILE A 54 26.24 20.68 11.43
CA ILE A 54 24.85 21.12 11.63
C ILE A 54 24.59 21.31 13.13
N ASP A 55 23.97 22.42 13.51
CA ASP A 55 23.52 22.65 14.88
C ASP A 55 22.56 21.51 15.31
N THR A 56 22.77 20.98 16.51
CA THR A 56 22.00 19.86 17.06
C THR A 56 20.50 20.13 17.09
N LYS A 57 20.05 21.38 17.33
CA LYS A 57 18.61 21.73 17.32
C LYS A 57 18.02 21.58 15.91
N ILE A 58 18.75 22.05 14.90
CA ILE A 58 18.34 21.96 13.49
C ILE A 58 18.34 20.50 13.04
N LEU A 59 19.36 19.73 13.45
CA LEU A 59 19.47 18.31 13.17
C LEU A 59 18.24 17.54 13.68
N ILE A 60 17.80 17.79 14.92
CA ILE A 60 16.61 17.15 15.50
C ILE A 60 15.35 17.49 14.70
N ILE A 61 15.15 18.75 14.33
CA ILE A 61 13.99 19.18 13.54
C ILE A 61 13.98 18.47 12.17
N CYS A 62 15.13 18.43 11.48
CA CYS A 62 15.26 17.72 10.20
C CYS A 62 14.97 16.23 10.34
N LEU A 63 15.47 15.57 11.39
CA LEU A 63 15.19 14.16 11.66
C LEU A 63 13.69 13.90 11.85
N ILE A 64 13.01 14.74 12.64
CA ILE A 64 11.56 14.62 12.85
C ILE A 64 10.81 14.74 11.52
N LEU A 65 11.15 15.74 10.69
CA LEU A 65 10.52 15.95 9.39
C LEU A 65 10.75 14.77 8.43
N ILE A 66 11.95 14.19 8.41
CA ILE A 66 12.27 13.01 7.61
C ILE A 66 11.46 11.80 8.07
N VAL A 67 11.38 11.55 9.38
CA VAL A 67 10.59 10.43 9.94
C VAL A 67 9.11 10.57 9.59
N ILE A 68 8.53 11.75 9.75
CA ILE A 68 7.12 12.02 9.37
C ILE A 68 6.93 11.82 7.85
N SER A 69 7.86 12.29 7.03
CA SER A 69 7.78 12.15 5.58
C SER A 69 7.86 10.69 5.14
N LEU A 70 8.78 9.91 5.72
CA LEU A 70 8.89 8.47 5.49
C LEU A 70 7.62 7.72 5.91
N PHE A 71 7.02 8.11 7.03
CA PHE A 71 5.76 7.54 7.49
C PHE A 71 4.62 7.79 6.47
N ILE A 72 4.48 9.03 5.98
CA ILE A 72 3.48 9.38 4.96
C ILE A 72 3.72 8.61 3.67
N VAL A 73 4.96 8.57 3.19
CA VAL A 73 5.33 7.86 1.95
C VAL A 73 5.06 6.36 2.09
N SER A 74 5.37 5.76 3.25
CA SER A 74 5.07 4.35 3.54
C SER A 74 3.57 4.05 3.46
N ILE A 75 2.71 4.90 4.04
CA ILE A 75 1.26 4.77 3.94
C ILE A 75 0.80 4.79 2.47
N ILE A 76 1.34 5.71 1.68
CA ILE A 76 0.96 5.86 0.27
C ILE A 76 1.44 4.68 -0.56
N LEU A 77 2.68 4.21 -0.35
CA LEU A 77 3.22 3.03 -1.01
C LEU A 77 2.43 1.77 -0.67
N ASN A 78 2.03 1.58 0.59
CA ASN A 78 1.17 0.47 1.01
C ASN A 78 -0.21 0.54 0.36
N TYR A 79 -0.79 1.74 0.26
CA TYR A 79 -2.05 1.93 -0.47
C TYR A 79 -1.92 1.58 -1.97
N ILE A 80 -0.85 2.04 -2.62
CA ILE A 80 -0.56 1.72 -4.03
C ILE A 80 -0.39 0.22 -4.21
N ARG A 81 0.37 -0.43 -3.32
CA ARG A 81 0.56 -1.88 -3.30
C ARG A 81 -0.77 -2.60 -3.20
N THR A 82 -1.65 -2.20 -2.29
CA THR A 82 -3.01 -2.76 -2.18
C THR A 82 -3.83 -2.56 -3.46
N CYS A 83 -3.75 -1.40 -4.13
CA CYS A 83 -4.39 -1.20 -5.44
C CYS A 83 -3.88 -2.20 -6.49
N PHE A 84 -2.56 -2.43 -6.55
CA PHE A 84 -1.97 -3.42 -7.46
C PHE A 84 -2.38 -4.86 -7.13
N LEU A 85 -2.44 -5.20 -5.85
CA LEU A 85 -2.90 -6.52 -5.40
C LEU A 85 -4.34 -6.77 -5.86
N ILE A 86 -5.23 -5.79 -5.66
CA ILE A 86 -6.63 -5.86 -6.12
C ILE A 86 -6.71 -5.98 -7.65
N LYS A 87 -5.95 -5.16 -8.40
CA LYS A 87 -5.89 -5.26 -9.87
C LYS A 87 -5.44 -6.65 -10.32
N LYS A 88 -4.35 -7.18 -9.74
CA LYS A 88 -3.83 -8.51 -10.09
C LYS A 88 -4.81 -9.63 -9.78
N ALA A 89 -5.44 -9.58 -8.60
CA ALA A 89 -6.47 -10.53 -8.22
C ALA A 89 -7.69 -10.47 -9.17
N ASN A 90 -8.05 -9.28 -9.66
CA ASN A 90 -9.13 -9.13 -10.64
C ASN A 90 -8.78 -9.65 -12.04
N GLN A 91 -7.50 -9.66 -12.43
CA GLN A 91 -7.05 -10.02 -13.79
C GLN A 91 -6.77 -11.52 -13.99
N PHE A 92 -7.11 -12.39 -13.03
CA PHE A 92 -7.09 -13.86 -13.15
C PHE A 92 -5.89 -14.44 -13.92
N LYS A 93 -4.69 -14.28 -13.36
CA LYS A 93 -3.64 -15.30 -13.51
C LYS A 93 -3.01 -15.57 -12.14
N PRO A 94 -3.23 -16.74 -11.52
CA PRO A 94 -2.70 -17.07 -10.19
C PRO A 94 -1.16 -17.14 -10.10
N GLN A 95 -0.42 -16.80 -11.16
CA GLN A 95 1.02 -17.07 -11.28
C GLN A 95 1.96 -15.88 -11.09
N ILE A 96 1.48 -14.71 -10.63
CA ILE A 96 2.37 -13.54 -10.44
C ILE A 96 2.26 -12.94 -9.04
N TRP A 97 2.37 -13.82 -8.05
CA TRP A 97 2.91 -13.40 -6.76
C TRP A 97 4.43 -13.58 -6.87
N THR A 98 5.17 -12.53 -6.58
CA THR A 98 6.64 -12.55 -6.54
C THR A 98 7.13 -13.79 -5.78
N LYS A 99 8.28 -14.37 -6.15
CA LYS A 99 8.89 -15.54 -5.46
C LYS A 99 8.98 -15.35 -3.94
N ILE A 100 8.98 -14.11 -3.46
CA ILE A 100 8.86 -13.73 -2.05
C ILE A 100 7.36 -13.63 -1.71
N LYS A 101 6.80 -14.67 -1.08
CA LYS A 101 5.46 -14.63 -0.48
C LYS A 101 5.53 -13.67 0.73
N PRO A 102 4.78 -12.55 0.77
CA PRO A 102 4.69 -11.73 1.97
C PRO A 102 4.18 -12.56 3.15
N THR A 103 4.70 -12.29 4.35
CA THR A 103 4.16 -12.92 5.57
C THR A 103 2.70 -12.52 5.76
N ASN A 104 1.92 -13.39 6.41
CA ASN A 104 0.50 -13.11 6.69
C ASN A 104 0.28 -11.80 7.41
N LEU A 105 1.18 -11.47 8.33
CA LEU A 105 1.13 -10.23 9.08
C LEU A 105 1.37 -9.02 8.15
N ALA A 106 2.38 -9.07 7.28
CA ALA A 106 2.66 -8.01 6.32
C ALA A 106 1.48 -7.78 5.37
N LEU A 107 0.92 -8.85 4.80
CA LEU A 107 -0.26 -8.76 3.92
C LEU A 107 -1.47 -8.17 4.66
N HIS A 108 -1.71 -8.60 5.90
CA HIS A 108 -2.82 -8.06 6.69
C HIS A 108 -2.67 -6.56 6.93
N TRP A 109 -1.48 -6.12 7.33
CA TRP A 109 -1.19 -4.70 7.55
C TRP A 109 -1.30 -3.87 6.27
N ASP A 110 -0.77 -4.37 5.15
CA ASP A 110 -0.85 -3.71 3.84
C ASP A 110 -2.31 -3.47 3.43
N LEU A 111 -3.15 -4.50 3.56
CA LEU A 111 -4.57 -4.43 3.24
C LEU A 111 -5.30 -3.53 4.23
N TRP A 112 -5.07 -3.67 5.54
CA TRP A 112 -5.74 -2.86 6.55
C TRP A 112 -5.48 -1.36 6.34
N TRP A 113 -4.21 -0.97 6.17
CA TRP A 113 -3.84 0.42 5.88
C TRP A 113 -4.40 0.88 4.54
N GLY A 114 -4.24 0.08 3.48
CA GLY A 114 -4.73 0.45 2.14
C GLY A 114 -6.25 0.70 2.12
N LEU A 115 -7.03 -0.13 2.81
CA LEU A 115 -8.48 0.02 2.89
C LEU A 115 -8.91 1.22 3.75
N ASN A 116 -8.15 1.55 4.81
CA ASN A 116 -8.40 2.77 5.59
C ASN A 116 -8.10 4.04 4.77
N VAL A 117 -6.99 4.07 4.03
CA VAL A 117 -6.66 5.18 3.14
C VAL A 117 -7.72 5.35 2.06
N PHE A 118 -8.25 4.25 1.51
CA PHE A 118 -9.37 4.30 0.58
C PHE A 118 -10.61 4.98 1.19
N ASN A 119 -11.02 4.59 2.40
CA ASN A 119 -12.18 5.17 3.08
C ASN A 119 -12.02 6.66 3.40
N LEU A 120 -10.79 7.09 3.73
CA LEU A 120 -10.48 8.50 3.96
C LEU A 120 -10.61 9.31 2.66
N LYS A 121 -10.14 8.76 1.53
CA LYS A 121 -10.20 9.43 0.22
C LYS A 121 -11.59 9.41 -0.43
N HIS A 122 -12.41 8.41 -0.13
CA HIS A 122 -13.71 8.19 -0.76
C HIS A 122 -14.84 8.17 0.26
N PRO A 123 -15.16 9.31 0.92
CA PRO A 123 -16.08 9.33 2.05
C PRO A 123 -17.51 8.92 1.69
N LYS A 124 -17.92 9.10 0.43
CA LYS A 124 -19.24 8.70 -0.09
C LYS A 124 -19.30 7.25 -0.60
N GLN A 125 -18.17 6.55 -0.68
CA GLN A 125 -18.06 5.18 -1.23
C GLN A 125 -17.19 4.30 -0.32
N LYS A 126 -17.27 4.56 1.00
CA LYS A 126 -16.48 3.81 1.99
C LYS A 126 -16.82 2.33 1.93
N LEU A 127 -15.80 1.52 2.18
CA LEU A 127 -15.95 0.11 2.49
C LEU A 127 -16.34 -0.03 3.96
N ASP A 128 -17.42 -0.75 4.23
CA ASP A 128 -17.85 -1.02 5.59
C ASP A 128 -16.90 -2.01 6.30
N LYS A 129 -17.18 -2.37 7.55
CA LYS A 129 -16.34 -3.35 8.28
C LYS A 129 -16.41 -4.76 7.66
N ILE A 130 -17.56 -5.15 7.11
CA ILE A 130 -17.81 -6.48 6.56
C ILE A 130 -17.09 -6.64 5.21
N GLU A 131 -17.23 -5.68 4.30
CA GLU A 131 -16.55 -5.63 3.01
C GLU A 131 -15.03 -5.66 3.18
N ARG A 132 -14.49 -4.88 4.12
CA ARG A 132 -13.05 -4.90 4.41
C ARG A 132 -12.57 -6.27 4.90
N LYS A 133 -13.34 -6.91 5.78
CA LYS A 133 -13.03 -8.27 6.26
C LYS A 133 -13.05 -9.28 5.11
N LYS A 134 -14.07 -9.23 4.24
CA LYS A 134 -14.16 -10.09 3.04
C LYS A 134 -12.94 -9.94 2.13
N ILE A 135 -12.48 -8.72 1.87
CA ILE A 135 -11.27 -8.47 1.06
C ILE A 135 -10.04 -9.09 1.73
N ILE A 136 -9.85 -8.87 3.03
CA ILE A 136 -8.71 -9.41 3.78
C ILE A 136 -8.73 -10.94 3.77
N ASP A 137 -9.87 -11.55 4.06
CA ASP A 137 -10.00 -13.01 4.11
C ASP A 137 -9.82 -13.65 2.73
N PHE A 138 -10.29 -12.99 1.66
CA PHE A 138 -10.03 -13.39 0.29
C PHE A 138 -8.52 -13.46 -0.02
N PHE A 139 -7.76 -12.42 0.34
CA PHE A 139 -6.32 -12.41 0.12
C PHE A 139 -5.56 -13.40 1.02
N LYS A 140 -6.06 -13.69 2.23
CA LYS A 140 -5.52 -14.78 3.06
C LYS A 140 -5.72 -16.13 2.37
N GLN A 141 -6.91 -16.45 1.87
CA GLN A 141 -7.19 -17.74 1.24
C GLN A 141 -6.32 -18.02 0.00
N ILE A 142 -5.98 -16.98 -0.77
CA ILE A 142 -5.07 -17.10 -1.92
C ILE A 142 -3.62 -17.37 -1.50
N HIS A 143 -3.20 -16.92 -0.31
CA HIS A 143 -1.81 -16.99 0.14
C HIS A 143 -1.41 -18.29 0.83
N TRP A 144 -2.38 -19.07 1.31
CA TRP A 144 -2.16 -20.34 2.02
C TRP A 144 -2.23 -21.58 1.12
N ILE A 145 -2.23 -21.36 -0.20
CA ILE A 145 -2.12 -22.38 -1.24
C ILE A 145 -0.77 -22.18 -1.96
#